data_AF-R4L554-F1
#
_entry.id   AF-R4L554-F1
#
_cell.length_a   1.000
_cell.length_b   1.000
_cell.length_c   1.000
_cell.angle_alpha   90.00
_cell.angle_beta   90.00
_cell.angle_gamma   90.00
#
_symmetry.space_group_name_H-M   'P 1'
#
loop_
_entity.id
_entity.type
_entity.pdbx_description
1 polymer ?
#
loop_
_entity_poly.entity_id
_entity_poly.type
_entity_poly.pdbx_seq_one_letter_code
_entity_poly.pdbx_strand_id
1 'polypeptide(L)'
;MMTDFVAGRAYARVYKTSKRVEIHGMLIDAVGRAGGRLLYASDHRRAPVYLGVETPAGERIGIMTYPFTATHNVIKNRPSDEHRLQIRYGGVSTWAGDHGLGRDAALVDTTLVLGVHRGADLFIGLDPRLYDPLPMGISIEFKQAHVDAAQASGWHVFERDNITGRRRPDPRATQGLEAVVLFQPHRLLDYVRLERQASDLHLDPPLRFAAAKQASSPSGEAQRSLPSLHDLEQQFQMTAPEIMEMISDRKRLTVAVRGGVAEHHLNRVLSRDLQVARHQSLDEDGQHDFDVTLVDGRGARVECKNASPQRYANGDIKVEVQKTRATQGDPAGRFYRRDQFDVVAACLYAPTGEWRFVYRSTSQMEVHPKFPDRLAPLQHVTDEWSASIADAL
;
A
#
# COMPACT_ATOMS: atom_id res chain seq x y z
N MET A 1 -14.94 35.26 -7.83
CA MET A 1 -15.46 34.02 -8.43
C MET A 1 -14.94 32.87 -7.61
N MET A 2 -15.79 32.21 -6.82
CA MET A 2 -15.46 30.90 -6.25
C MET A 2 -15.32 29.94 -7.44
N THR A 3 -14.10 29.49 -7.71
CA THR A 3 -13.87 28.40 -8.66
C THR A 3 -14.31 27.11 -7.98
N ASP A 4 -15.59 26.76 -8.14
CA ASP A 4 -16.08 25.45 -7.76
C ASP A 4 -15.43 24.43 -8.70
N PHE A 5 -14.49 23.66 -8.16
CA PHE A 5 -13.82 22.59 -8.88
C PHE A 5 -14.68 21.32 -8.81
N VAL A 6 -14.94 20.68 -9.95
CA VAL A 6 -15.62 19.38 -10.00
C VAL A 6 -14.79 18.36 -9.23
N ALA A 7 -15.38 17.70 -8.23
CA ALA A 7 -14.71 16.74 -7.35
C ALA A 7 -13.46 17.28 -6.62
N GLY A 8 -13.42 18.58 -6.30
CA GLY A 8 -12.26 19.19 -5.64
C GLY A 8 -11.01 19.26 -6.52
N ARG A 9 -11.13 19.03 -7.84
CA ARG A 9 -10.01 19.09 -8.81
C ARG A 9 -9.56 20.53 -9.05
N ALA A 10 -8.80 21.10 -8.13
CA ALA A 10 -7.99 22.27 -8.44
C ALA A 10 -6.87 21.84 -9.40
N TYR A 11 -7.07 22.04 -10.70
CA TYR A 11 -6.00 21.82 -11.67
C TYR A 11 -4.80 22.65 -11.24
N ALA A 12 -3.65 21.97 -11.14
CA ALA A 12 -2.34 22.54 -10.89
C ALA A 12 -2.20 23.97 -11.44
N ARG A 13 -1.48 24.84 -10.72
CA ARG A 13 -1.02 26.10 -11.31
C ARG A 13 -0.30 25.81 -12.63
N VAL A 14 -0.88 26.28 -13.75
CA VAL A 14 -0.29 26.09 -15.08
C VAL A 14 0.67 27.23 -15.38
N TYR A 15 1.94 26.89 -15.54
CA TYR A 15 3.00 27.81 -15.94
C TYR A 15 3.09 27.87 -17.46
N LYS A 16 3.16 29.09 -18.01
CA LYS A 16 3.59 29.28 -19.39
C LYS A 16 5.11 29.08 -19.46
N THR A 17 5.56 28.23 -20.35
CA THR A 17 6.98 27.90 -20.54
C THR A 17 7.41 28.22 -21.97
N SER A 18 8.71 28.42 -22.15
CA SER A 18 9.33 28.61 -23.46
C SER A 18 10.61 27.78 -23.54
N LYS A 19 11.04 27.43 -24.76
CA LYS A 19 12.27 26.65 -25.02
C LYS A 19 12.29 25.29 -24.30
N ARG A 20 11.13 24.62 -24.19
CA ARG A 20 10.97 23.31 -23.55
C ARG A 20 10.69 22.17 -24.53
N VAL A 21 10.73 22.42 -25.84
CA VAL A 21 10.45 21.44 -26.91
C VAL A 21 11.24 20.15 -26.71
N GLU A 22 12.53 20.26 -26.41
CA GLU A 22 13.39 19.07 -26.32
C GLU A 22 13.17 18.26 -25.03
N ILE A 23 12.83 18.93 -23.92
CA ILE A 23 12.46 18.26 -22.66
C ILE A 23 11.12 17.55 -22.83
N HIS A 24 10.17 18.20 -23.51
CA HIS A 24 8.88 17.64 -23.83
C HIS A 24 8.98 16.45 -24.79
N GLY A 25 9.81 16.56 -25.83
CA GLY A 25 10.10 15.46 -26.75
C GLY A 25 10.69 14.25 -26.04
N MET A 26 11.67 14.45 -25.16
CA MET A 26 12.25 13.34 -24.38
C MET A 26 11.23 12.63 -23.48
N LEU A 27 10.27 13.36 -22.88
CA LEU A 27 9.18 12.75 -22.10
C LEU A 27 8.23 11.93 -22.97
N ILE A 28 7.88 12.43 -24.15
CA ILE A 28 7.02 11.71 -25.10
C ILE A 28 7.73 10.45 -25.61
N ASP A 29 8.98 10.57 -26.03
CA ASP A 29 9.77 9.45 -26.53
C ASP A 29 9.95 8.37 -25.46
N ALA A 30 10.11 8.78 -24.20
CA ALA A 30 10.22 7.86 -23.07
C ALA A 30 8.99 6.97 -22.88
N VAL A 31 7.78 7.45 -23.19
CA VAL A 31 6.57 6.62 -23.17
C VAL A 31 6.71 5.44 -24.13
N GLY A 32 7.11 5.70 -25.37
CA GLY A 32 7.33 4.66 -26.38
C GLY A 32 8.48 3.73 -26.02
N ARG A 33 9.59 4.27 -25.52
CA ARG A 33 10.75 3.46 -25.05
C ARG A 33 10.41 2.55 -23.88
N ALA A 34 9.45 2.94 -23.04
CA ALA A 34 8.95 2.12 -21.94
C ALA A 34 7.88 1.09 -22.38
N GLY A 35 7.61 0.99 -23.68
CA GLY A 35 6.61 0.09 -24.26
C GLY A 35 5.18 0.62 -24.22
N GLY A 36 4.97 1.84 -23.71
CA GLY A 36 3.65 2.47 -23.69
C GLY A 36 3.28 3.11 -25.02
N ARG A 37 1.99 3.36 -25.20
CA ARG A 37 1.43 4.12 -26.32
C ARG A 37 0.95 5.48 -25.81
N LEU A 38 1.48 6.56 -26.38
CA LEU A 38 1.00 7.90 -26.07
C LEU A 38 -0.40 8.10 -26.68
N LEU A 39 -1.38 8.42 -25.85
CA LEU A 39 -2.74 8.77 -26.27
C LEU A 39 -2.91 10.28 -26.44
N TYR A 40 -2.29 11.04 -25.55
CA TYR A 40 -2.37 12.50 -25.53
C TYR A 40 -1.16 13.10 -24.83
N ALA A 41 -0.72 14.28 -25.28
CA ALA A 41 0.24 15.10 -24.56
C ALA A 41 -0.18 16.57 -24.62
N SER A 42 -0.09 17.28 -23.50
CA SER A 42 -0.28 18.73 -23.49
C SER A 42 0.90 19.45 -24.18
N ASP A 43 0.64 20.67 -24.66
CA ASP A 43 1.61 21.48 -25.39
C ASP A 43 2.86 21.82 -24.55
N HIS A 44 4.04 21.76 -25.18
CA HIS A 44 5.35 22.00 -24.57
C HIS A 44 5.53 23.41 -23.96
N ARG A 45 4.65 24.38 -24.28
CA ARG A 45 4.64 25.74 -23.72
C ARG A 45 3.89 25.82 -22.39
N ARG A 46 3.57 24.69 -21.78
CA ARG A 46 2.90 24.61 -20.48
C ARG A 46 3.63 23.64 -19.54
N ALA A 47 3.57 23.93 -18.25
CA ALA A 47 3.91 22.99 -17.19
C ALA A 47 2.83 23.06 -16.09
N PRO A 48 2.41 21.95 -15.47
CA PRO A 48 2.85 20.58 -15.75
C PRO A 48 2.48 20.11 -17.17
N VAL A 49 3.24 19.15 -17.69
CA VAL A 49 2.93 18.41 -18.92
C VAL A 49 2.00 17.27 -18.51
N TYR A 50 0.82 17.21 -19.13
CA TYR A 50 -0.12 16.12 -18.95
C TYR A 50 0.08 15.11 -20.08
N LEU A 51 0.27 13.85 -19.73
CA LEU A 51 0.36 12.74 -20.67
C LEU A 51 -0.79 11.78 -20.38
N GLY A 52 -1.59 11.48 -21.41
CA GLY A 52 -2.45 10.30 -21.42
C GLY A 52 -1.69 9.15 -22.06
N VAL A 53 -1.49 8.07 -21.33
CA VAL A 53 -0.67 6.93 -21.77
C VAL A 53 -1.48 5.65 -21.65
N GLU A 54 -1.36 4.77 -22.64
CA GLU A 54 -1.78 3.37 -22.54
C GLU A 54 -0.54 2.51 -22.30
N THR A 55 -0.56 1.67 -21.27
CA THR A 55 0.56 0.78 -20.92
C THR A 55 0.59 -0.43 -21.88
N PRO A 56 1.70 -1.21 -21.91
CA PRO A 56 1.73 -2.48 -22.66
C PRO A 56 0.59 -3.44 -22.28
N ALA A 57 0.08 -3.36 -21.05
CA ALA A 57 -1.03 -4.17 -20.54
C ALA A 57 -2.41 -3.62 -20.92
N GLY A 58 -2.50 -2.51 -21.66
CA GLY A 58 -3.76 -1.89 -22.09
C GLY A 58 -4.40 -0.94 -21.07
N GLU A 59 -3.78 -0.73 -19.91
CA GLU A 59 -4.26 0.23 -18.90
C GLU A 59 -4.07 1.67 -19.39
N ARG A 60 -5.06 2.55 -19.17
CA ARG A 60 -4.95 3.98 -19.48
C ARG A 60 -4.69 4.79 -18.23
N ILE A 61 -3.67 5.64 -18.28
CA ILE A 61 -3.16 6.37 -17.13
C ILE A 61 -2.91 7.82 -17.53
N GLY A 62 -3.33 8.73 -16.66
CA GLY A 62 -2.94 10.13 -16.74
C GLY A 62 -1.69 10.39 -15.91
N ILE A 63 -0.74 11.12 -16.49
CA ILE A 63 0.53 11.46 -15.83
C ILE A 63 0.68 12.97 -15.86
N MET A 64 0.68 13.59 -14.69
CA MET A 64 0.89 15.03 -14.52
C MET A 64 2.35 15.30 -14.13
N THR A 65 3.18 15.57 -15.12
CA THR A 65 4.63 15.71 -14.94
C THR A 65 5.03 17.18 -14.77
N TYR A 66 5.83 17.47 -13.77
CA TYR A 66 6.53 18.75 -13.58
C TYR A 66 7.99 18.60 -14.02
N PRO A 67 8.33 18.90 -15.29
CA PRO A 67 9.67 18.68 -15.79
C PRO A 67 10.61 19.87 -15.60
N PHE A 68 11.78 19.57 -15.06
CA PHE A 68 12.86 20.51 -14.77
C PHE A 68 14.12 20.10 -15.51
N THR A 69 14.99 21.06 -15.80
CA THR A 69 16.22 20.80 -16.55
C THR A 69 17.31 20.33 -15.60
N ALA A 70 17.97 19.24 -15.96
CA ALA A 70 19.23 18.82 -15.35
C ALA A 70 20.38 18.92 -16.35
N THR A 71 21.55 19.36 -15.88
CA THR A 71 22.74 19.60 -16.70
C THR A 71 24.02 19.27 -15.96
N HIS A 72 25.06 18.93 -16.72
CA HIS A 72 26.44 18.91 -16.28
C HIS A 72 27.19 20.03 -17.00
N ASN A 73 27.83 20.93 -16.24
CA ASN A 73 28.66 21.99 -16.79
C ASN A 73 29.90 22.13 -15.91
N VAL A 74 31.07 21.90 -16.50
CA VAL A 74 32.36 22.11 -15.81
C VAL A 74 32.62 23.61 -15.74
N ILE A 75 32.46 24.19 -14.55
CA ILE A 75 32.66 25.61 -14.28
C ILE A 75 33.69 25.81 -13.15
N LYS A 76 34.41 26.93 -13.20
CA LYS A 76 35.40 27.30 -12.18
C LYS A 76 34.75 27.35 -10.79
N ASN A 77 35.38 26.74 -9.78
CA ASN A 77 34.91 26.65 -8.38
C ASN A 77 33.74 25.69 -8.12
N ARG A 78 33.52 24.70 -8.98
CA ARG A 78 32.58 23.60 -8.75
C ARG A 78 33.28 22.26 -8.96
N PRO A 79 32.98 21.21 -8.15
CA PRO A 79 33.47 19.87 -8.43
C PRO A 79 33.10 19.43 -9.85
N SER A 80 34.08 18.93 -10.61
CA SER A 80 33.88 18.52 -12.00
C SER A 80 32.94 17.32 -12.15
N ASP A 81 32.69 16.60 -11.06
CA ASP A 81 31.81 15.44 -10.97
C ASP A 81 30.37 15.80 -10.55
N GLU A 82 30.02 17.09 -10.49
CA GLU A 82 28.70 17.53 -10.00
C GLU A 82 27.72 17.86 -11.14
N HIS A 83 26.58 17.18 -11.12
CA HIS A 83 25.41 17.46 -11.94
C HIS A 83 24.42 18.31 -11.16
N ARG A 84 23.61 19.08 -11.87
CA ARG A 84 22.65 20.02 -11.27
C ARG A 84 21.29 19.92 -11.92
N LEU A 85 20.26 19.72 -11.10
CA LEU A 85 18.85 19.86 -11.43
C LEU A 85 18.33 21.21 -10.91
N GLN A 86 17.65 21.98 -11.76
CA GLN A 86 17.14 23.31 -11.43
C GLN A 86 15.60 23.35 -11.37
N ILE A 87 15.05 23.57 -10.16
CA ILE A 87 13.61 23.68 -9.95
C ILE A 87 13.16 25.12 -10.23
N ARG A 88 12.74 25.40 -11.46
CA ARG A 88 12.30 26.75 -11.87
C ARG A 88 11.31 26.74 -13.03
N TYR A 89 10.29 27.59 -12.91
CA TYR A 89 9.47 28.10 -14.02
C TYR A 89 9.43 29.63 -13.96
N GLY A 90 9.47 30.30 -15.11
CA GLY A 90 9.51 31.76 -15.15
C GLY A 90 10.78 32.36 -14.55
N GLY A 91 10.74 33.68 -14.28
CA GLY A 91 11.82 34.44 -13.67
C GLY A 91 11.63 34.65 -12.17
N VAL A 92 12.66 35.17 -11.51
CA VAL A 92 12.71 35.37 -10.04
C VAL A 92 11.51 36.17 -9.52
N SER A 93 11.03 37.15 -10.27
CA SER A 93 9.85 37.96 -9.92
C SER A 93 8.56 37.16 -9.77
N THR A 94 8.50 35.94 -10.32
CA THR A 94 7.33 35.06 -10.30
C THR A 94 7.41 33.93 -9.27
N TRP A 95 8.52 33.86 -8.52
CA TRP A 95 8.80 32.78 -7.56
C TRP A 95 8.30 33.07 -6.14
N ALA A 96 7.74 34.26 -5.90
CA ALA A 96 7.14 34.59 -4.61
C ALA A 96 5.77 33.90 -4.45
N GLY A 97 5.52 33.39 -3.25
CA GLY A 97 4.28 32.70 -2.87
C GLY A 97 4.35 31.19 -3.00
N ASP A 98 3.22 30.52 -2.78
CA ASP A 98 3.14 29.06 -2.84
C ASP A 98 2.96 28.56 -4.27
N HIS A 99 3.70 27.50 -4.59
CA HIS A 99 3.67 26.82 -5.88
C HIS A 99 3.22 25.37 -5.69
N GLY A 100 1.98 25.19 -5.23
CA GLY A 100 1.42 23.86 -4.97
C GLY A 100 1.46 22.93 -6.19
N LEU A 101 1.72 21.66 -5.95
CA LEU A 101 1.55 20.61 -6.95
C LEU A 101 0.07 20.30 -7.14
N GLY A 102 -0.34 20.07 -8.39
CA GLY A 102 -1.64 19.49 -8.67
C GLY A 102 -1.63 18.05 -8.21
N ARG A 103 -2.75 17.64 -7.61
CA ARG A 103 -3.03 16.26 -7.25
C ARG A 103 -4.45 15.95 -7.70
N ASP A 104 -4.64 14.78 -8.27
CA ASP A 104 -5.99 14.31 -8.56
C ASP A 104 -6.58 13.70 -7.29
N ALA A 105 -7.63 14.32 -6.77
CA ALA A 105 -8.34 13.81 -5.59
C ALA A 105 -8.97 12.44 -5.84
N ALA A 106 -9.19 12.07 -7.12
CA ALA A 106 -9.69 10.75 -7.51
C ALA A 106 -8.57 9.72 -7.73
N LEU A 107 -7.30 10.12 -7.59
CA LEU A 107 -6.12 9.25 -7.76
C LEU A 107 -6.05 8.54 -9.13
N VAL A 108 -6.66 9.12 -10.17
CA VAL A 108 -6.57 8.63 -11.56
C VAL A 108 -5.26 9.09 -12.19
N ASP A 109 -4.87 10.34 -11.94
CA ASP A 109 -3.64 10.91 -12.46
C ASP A 109 -2.48 10.76 -11.46
N THR A 110 -1.32 10.30 -11.94
CA THR A 110 -0.09 10.26 -11.13
C THR A 110 0.72 11.54 -11.32
N THR A 111 1.00 12.26 -10.23
CA THR A 111 1.84 13.45 -10.24
C THR A 111 3.31 13.09 -10.15
N LEU A 112 4.13 13.59 -11.08
CA LEU A 112 5.59 13.36 -11.07
C LEU A 112 6.34 14.69 -10.98
N VAL A 113 7.46 14.70 -10.24
CA VAL A 113 8.44 15.79 -10.23
C VAL A 113 9.74 15.26 -10.83
N LEU A 114 10.04 15.65 -12.07
CA LEU A 114 11.13 15.06 -12.85
C LEU A 114 12.19 16.08 -13.23
N GLY A 115 13.45 15.77 -12.96
CA GLY A 115 14.58 16.33 -13.70
C GLY A 115 14.81 15.58 -15.01
N VAL A 116 15.12 16.32 -16.07
CA VAL A 116 15.39 15.78 -17.41
C VAL A 116 16.83 16.11 -17.78
N HIS A 117 17.71 15.10 -17.76
CA HIS A 117 19.14 15.23 -18.05
C HIS A 117 19.46 14.72 -19.45
N ARG A 118 19.21 15.56 -20.46
CA ARG A 118 19.38 15.20 -21.87
C ARG A 118 20.78 14.69 -22.22
N GLY A 119 21.82 15.34 -21.70
CA GLY A 119 23.20 14.96 -21.98
C GLY A 119 23.61 13.58 -21.43
N ALA A 120 22.81 13.00 -20.53
CA ALA A 120 23.08 11.68 -19.94
C ALA A 120 21.99 10.66 -20.32
N ASP A 121 20.96 11.07 -21.08
CA ASP A 121 19.75 10.29 -21.35
C ASP A 121 19.13 9.69 -20.08
N LEU A 122 18.95 10.52 -19.04
CA LEU A 122 18.37 10.13 -17.76
C LEU A 122 17.25 11.06 -17.29
N PHE A 123 16.33 10.50 -16.53
CA PHE A 123 15.41 11.22 -15.66
C PHE A 123 15.87 11.17 -14.20
N ILE A 124 15.52 12.20 -13.44
CA ILE A 124 15.77 12.33 -12.00
C ILE A 124 14.41 12.47 -11.31
N GLY A 125 13.95 11.40 -10.70
CA GLY A 125 12.72 11.31 -9.94
C GLY A 125 12.86 11.87 -8.53
N LEU A 126 12.07 12.89 -8.22
CA LEU A 126 11.95 13.50 -6.90
C LEU A 126 10.59 13.14 -6.29
N ASP A 127 10.53 13.06 -4.96
CA ASP A 127 9.28 12.78 -4.22
C ASP A 127 8.30 13.97 -4.32
N PRO A 128 7.16 13.83 -5.00
CA PRO A 128 6.19 14.92 -5.11
C PRO A 128 5.69 15.45 -3.76
N ARG A 129 5.63 14.61 -2.71
CA ARG A 129 5.15 15.04 -1.38
C ARG A 129 6.15 15.98 -0.70
N LEU A 130 7.44 15.76 -0.87
CA LEU A 130 8.49 16.64 -0.33
C LEU A 130 8.61 17.95 -1.12
N TYR A 131 8.19 17.95 -2.39
CA TYR A 131 8.26 19.10 -3.30
C TYR A 131 6.91 19.81 -3.45
N ASP A 132 6.00 19.63 -2.50
CA ASP A 132 4.74 20.33 -2.42
C ASP A 132 4.69 21.20 -1.14
N PRO A 133 4.69 22.54 -1.25
CA PRO A 133 4.76 23.32 -2.49
C PRO A 133 6.15 23.29 -3.16
N LEU A 134 6.18 23.55 -4.47
CA LEU A 134 7.41 23.55 -5.27
C LEU A 134 8.37 24.66 -4.83
N PRO A 135 9.62 24.32 -4.46
CA PRO A 135 10.61 25.30 -4.05
C PRO A 135 11.25 25.98 -5.27
N MET A 136 10.58 26.98 -5.84
CA MET A 136 11.10 27.71 -7.00
C MET A 136 12.46 28.36 -6.74
N GLY A 137 13.39 28.19 -7.68
CA GLY A 137 14.71 28.81 -7.66
C GLY A 137 15.80 28.00 -6.96
N ILE A 138 15.49 26.82 -6.42
CA ILE A 138 16.52 25.95 -5.83
C ILE A 138 17.28 25.15 -6.89
N SER A 139 18.34 24.51 -6.44
CA SER A 139 19.04 23.50 -7.21
C SER A 139 19.30 22.27 -6.36
N ILE A 140 19.36 21.15 -7.04
CA ILE A 140 19.65 19.85 -6.45
C ILE A 140 20.90 19.35 -7.15
N GLU A 141 21.94 19.13 -6.38
CA GLU A 141 23.23 18.63 -6.82
C GLU A 141 23.33 17.12 -6.59
N PHE A 142 23.96 16.41 -7.53
CA PHE A 142 24.26 14.98 -7.41
C PHE A 142 25.53 14.63 -8.18
N LYS A 143 26.17 13.51 -7.83
CA LYS A 143 27.50 13.14 -8.33
C LYS A 143 27.45 12.28 -9.60
N GLN A 144 28.50 12.39 -10.42
CA GLN A 144 28.72 11.59 -11.63
C GLN A 144 28.61 10.10 -11.35
N ALA A 145 29.09 9.62 -10.20
CA ALA A 145 28.98 8.21 -9.80
C ALA A 145 27.51 7.70 -9.78
N HIS A 146 26.53 8.55 -9.47
CA HIS A 146 25.11 8.18 -9.53
C HIS A 146 24.58 8.14 -10.96
N VAL A 147 25.11 9.01 -11.84
CA VAL A 147 24.81 8.99 -13.28
C VAL A 147 25.36 7.71 -13.91
N ASP A 148 26.61 7.38 -13.61
CA ASP A 148 27.28 6.19 -14.13
C ASP A 148 26.54 4.92 -13.68
N ALA A 149 26.17 4.84 -12.39
CA ALA A 149 25.38 3.73 -11.86
C ALA A 149 24.03 3.59 -12.58
N ALA A 150 23.29 4.69 -12.78
CA ALA A 150 22.00 4.67 -13.47
C ALA A 150 22.13 4.31 -14.96
N GLN A 151 23.19 4.73 -15.63
CA GLN A 151 23.44 4.37 -17.03
C GLN A 151 23.81 2.89 -17.19
N ALA A 152 24.54 2.33 -16.22
CA ALA A 152 24.94 0.93 -16.23
C ALA A 152 23.78 -0.03 -15.98
N SER A 153 22.87 0.30 -15.05
CA SER A 153 21.75 -0.57 -14.65
C SER A 153 20.39 -0.17 -15.27
N GLY A 154 20.30 1.02 -15.85
CA GLY A 154 19.04 1.66 -16.22
C GLY A 154 18.24 2.27 -15.06
N TRP A 155 18.63 2.01 -13.81
CA TRP A 155 17.93 2.44 -12.60
C TRP A 155 18.86 2.49 -11.38
N HIS A 156 18.95 3.65 -10.74
CA HIS A 156 19.76 3.85 -9.54
C HIS A 156 19.00 4.70 -8.52
N VAL A 157 19.03 4.32 -7.26
CA VAL A 157 18.45 5.10 -6.16
C VAL A 157 19.52 5.39 -5.11
N PHE A 158 19.52 6.61 -4.61
CA PHE A 158 20.41 7.05 -3.53
C PHE A 158 19.67 8.00 -2.58
N GLU A 159 20.22 8.15 -1.37
CA GLU A 159 19.73 9.12 -0.40
C GLU A 159 20.56 10.40 -0.50
N ARG A 160 19.90 11.54 -0.36
CA ARG A 160 20.53 12.85 -0.26
C ARG A 160 20.12 13.49 1.06
N ASP A 161 21.06 14.19 1.68
CA ASP A 161 20.72 15.06 2.78
C ASP A 161 19.78 16.19 2.31
N ASN A 162 18.70 16.36 3.05
CA ASN A 162 17.68 17.38 2.90
C ASN A 162 17.82 18.40 4.03
N ILE A 163 19.03 18.95 4.16
CA ILE A 163 19.42 19.83 5.26
C ILE A 163 18.73 21.19 5.12
N THR A 164 18.51 21.83 6.26
CA THR A 164 18.17 23.24 6.39
C THR A 164 19.21 24.13 5.70
N GLY A 165 18.84 25.36 5.35
CA GLY A 165 19.75 26.30 4.71
C GLY A 165 19.49 27.73 5.16
N ARG A 166 20.33 28.69 4.76
CA ARG A 166 20.17 30.13 5.13
C ARG A 166 18.80 30.74 4.79
N ARG A 167 18.03 30.11 3.89
CA ARG A 167 16.68 30.52 3.47
C ARG A 167 15.55 29.64 4.03
N ARG A 168 15.85 28.62 4.84
CA ARG A 168 14.84 27.67 5.35
C ARG A 168 15.21 27.16 6.74
N PRO A 169 14.37 27.41 7.77
CA PRO A 169 14.64 26.98 9.15
C PRO A 169 14.49 25.47 9.34
N ASP A 170 13.63 24.80 8.54
CA ASP A 170 13.30 23.37 8.71
C ASP A 170 13.57 22.51 7.45
N PRO A 171 14.00 21.24 7.62
CA PRO A 171 14.19 20.29 6.53
C PRO A 171 12.83 19.93 5.87
N ARG A 172 12.83 19.42 4.62
CA ARG A 172 11.56 18.99 3.97
C ARG A 172 11.06 17.64 4.45
N ALA A 173 11.98 16.79 4.92
CA ALA A 173 11.68 15.49 5.49
C ALA A 173 11.94 15.49 7.00
N THR A 174 11.11 14.76 7.76
CA THR A 174 11.23 14.64 9.22
C THR A 174 12.57 14.09 9.67
N GLN A 175 13.19 13.22 8.86
CA GLN A 175 14.51 12.63 9.11
C GLN A 175 15.66 13.35 8.37
N GLY A 176 15.38 14.44 7.65
CA GLY A 176 16.41 15.18 6.92
C GLY A 176 17.04 14.43 5.74
N LEU A 177 16.43 13.33 5.27
CA LEU A 177 16.89 12.55 4.11
C LEU A 177 15.82 12.52 3.01
N GLU A 178 16.25 12.46 1.76
CA GLU A 178 15.41 12.37 0.57
C GLU A 178 15.91 11.24 -0.34
N ALA A 179 15.01 10.35 -0.74
CA ALA A 179 15.30 9.35 -1.76
C ALA A 179 15.22 9.98 -3.16
N VAL A 180 16.27 9.85 -3.95
CA VAL A 180 16.33 10.33 -5.35
C VAL A 180 16.54 9.14 -6.27
N VAL A 181 15.75 9.07 -7.34
CA VAL A 181 15.80 7.97 -8.31
C VAL A 181 16.29 8.48 -9.66
N LEU A 182 17.39 7.94 -10.17
CA LEU A 182 17.86 8.17 -11.54
C LEU A 182 17.48 6.96 -12.39
N PHE A 183 16.87 7.20 -13.54
CA PHE A 183 16.42 6.12 -14.41
C PHE A 183 16.49 6.50 -15.89
N GLN A 184 16.73 5.51 -16.74
CA GLN A 184 16.73 5.69 -18.18
C GLN A 184 15.30 5.80 -18.73
N PRO A 185 15.09 6.47 -19.89
CA PRO A 185 13.77 6.68 -20.46
C PRO A 185 12.89 5.44 -20.60
N HIS A 186 13.47 4.28 -20.90
CA HIS A 186 12.73 3.03 -21.03
C HIS A 186 12.13 2.51 -19.70
N ARG A 187 12.52 3.10 -18.56
CA ARG A 187 11.99 2.80 -17.22
C ARG A 187 10.92 3.80 -16.76
N LEU A 188 10.45 4.71 -17.63
CA LEU A 188 9.48 5.75 -17.25
C LEU A 188 8.22 5.16 -16.61
N LEU A 189 7.64 4.11 -17.18
CA LEU A 189 6.43 3.49 -16.63
C LEU A 189 6.69 2.78 -15.30
N ASP A 190 7.90 2.27 -15.06
CA ASP A 190 8.28 1.72 -13.74
C ASP A 190 8.40 2.84 -12.69
N TYR A 191 8.87 4.02 -13.09
CA TYR A 191 8.89 5.15 -12.18
C TYR A 191 7.48 5.68 -11.86
N VAL A 192 6.57 5.68 -12.84
CA VAL A 192 5.14 5.96 -12.60
C VAL A 192 4.56 4.97 -11.57
N ARG A 193 4.98 3.70 -11.59
CA ARG A 193 4.58 2.66 -10.59
C ARG A 193 4.96 3.05 -9.20
N LEU A 194 6.24 3.33 -9.06
CA LEU A 194 6.82 3.72 -7.80
C LEU A 194 6.07 4.92 -7.23
N GLU A 195 5.83 5.97 -8.02
CA GLU A 195 5.19 7.19 -7.51
C GLU A 195 3.71 7.03 -7.18
N ARG A 196 2.96 6.23 -7.95
CA ARG A 196 1.58 5.91 -7.63
C ARG A 196 1.50 5.15 -6.31
N GLN A 197 2.27 4.07 -6.17
CA GLN A 197 2.35 3.29 -4.93
C GLN A 197 2.82 4.14 -3.73
N ALA A 198 3.85 4.98 -3.93
CA ALA A 198 4.38 5.83 -2.87
C ALA A 198 3.35 6.87 -2.39
N SER A 199 2.57 7.43 -3.32
CA SER A 199 1.50 8.38 -3.02
C SER A 199 0.34 7.70 -2.30
N ASP A 200 -0.12 6.55 -2.80
CA ASP A 200 -1.26 5.81 -2.24
C ASP A 200 -0.97 5.34 -0.80
N LEU A 201 0.19 4.73 -0.60
CA LEU A 201 0.61 4.21 0.72
C LEU A 201 1.20 5.27 1.64
N HIS A 202 1.29 6.53 1.17
CA HIS A 202 1.90 7.62 1.92
C HIS A 202 3.30 7.25 2.46
N LEU A 203 4.12 6.60 1.65
CA LEU A 203 5.46 6.17 2.05
C LEU A 203 6.31 7.37 2.50
N ASP A 204 7.04 7.17 3.59
CA ASP A 204 8.08 8.10 4.04
C ASP A 204 9.37 7.90 3.22
N PRO A 205 10.39 8.78 3.35
CA PRO A 205 11.59 8.68 2.52
C PRO A 205 12.33 7.34 2.60
N PRO A 206 12.54 6.72 3.78
CA PRO A 206 13.14 5.38 3.87
C PRO A 206 12.31 4.28 3.19
N LEU A 207 10.98 4.29 3.36
CA LEU A 207 10.11 3.30 2.71
C LEU A 207 10.06 3.52 1.19
N ARG A 208 10.03 4.77 0.72
CA ARG A 208 10.12 5.08 -0.71
C ARG A 208 11.47 4.65 -1.30
N PHE A 209 12.57 4.81 -0.55
CA PHE A 209 13.88 4.31 -0.93
C PHE A 209 13.90 2.78 -1.08
N ALA A 210 13.32 2.07 -0.12
CA ALA A 210 13.20 0.61 -0.17
C ALA A 210 12.35 0.15 -1.37
N ALA A 211 11.21 0.79 -1.61
CA ALA A 211 10.37 0.53 -2.79
C ALA A 211 11.11 0.81 -4.10
N ALA A 212 11.87 1.90 -4.18
CA ALA A 212 12.69 2.22 -5.35
C ALA A 212 13.84 1.22 -5.55
N LYS A 213 14.43 0.67 -4.48
CA LYS A 213 15.40 -0.42 -4.58
C LYS A 213 14.76 -1.69 -5.12
N GLN A 214 13.57 -2.04 -4.67
CA GLN A 214 12.82 -3.20 -5.17
C GLN A 214 12.50 -3.04 -6.67
N ALA A 215 12.08 -1.84 -7.09
CA ALA A 215 11.84 -1.50 -8.48
C ALA A 215 13.09 -1.55 -9.38
N SER A 216 14.31 -1.61 -8.83
CA SER A 216 15.53 -1.72 -9.63
C SER A 216 15.66 -3.04 -10.39
N SER A 217 15.10 -4.12 -9.83
CA SER A 217 15.10 -5.43 -10.48
C SER A 217 14.14 -5.39 -11.67
N PRO A 218 14.61 -5.64 -12.91
CA PRO A 218 13.74 -5.70 -14.08
C PRO A 218 12.82 -6.89 -13.90
N SER A 219 11.62 -6.62 -13.43
CA SER A 219 10.58 -7.61 -13.34
C SER A 219 10.22 -8.05 -14.78
N GLY A 220 9.99 -9.35 -14.99
CA GLY A 220 9.68 -9.89 -16.32
C GLY A 220 8.46 -9.20 -16.94
N GLU A 221 8.18 -9.42 -18.22
CA GLU A 221 7.04 -8.79 -18.92
C GLU A 221 5.70 -8.93 -18.16
N ALA A 222 5.52 -9.98 -17.35
CA ALA A 222 4.37 -10.20 -16.48
C ALA A 222 4.23 -9.23 -15.28
N GLN A 223 5.33 -8.60 -14.85
CA GLN A 223 5.39 -7.66 -13.72
C GLN A 223 5.58 -6.20 -14.16
N ARG A 224 5.70 -5.93 -15.48
CA ARG A 224 5.69 -4.57 -16.06
C ARG A 224 4.26 -4.02 -16.22
N SER A 225 3.38 -4.36 -15.29
CA SER A 225 2.03 -3.82 -15.09
C SER A 225 2.02 -2.99 -13.80
N LEU A 226 1.41 -1.80 -13.86
CA LEU A 226 1.27 -0.92 -12.69
C LEU A 226 0.39 -1.61 -11.65
N PRO A 227 0.73 -1.51 -10.35
CA PRO A 227 0.91 -2.67 -9.46
C PRO A 227 0.14 -3.86 -9.98
N SER A 228 0.88 -4.88 -10.43
CA SER A 228 0.30 -6.13 -10.94
C SER A 228 -0.95 -6.44 -10.13
N LEU A 229 -2.10 -6.50 -10.81
CA LEU A 229 -3.32 -7.11 -10.32
C LEU A 229 -2.90 -8.19 -9.32
N HIS A 230 -3.35 -8.09 -8.06
CA HIS A 230 -3.10 -9.10 -7.04
C HIS A 230 -3.24 -10.49 -7.68
N ASP A 231 -2.49 -11.52 -7.29
CA ASP A 231 -2.53 -12.81 -8.01
C ASP A 231 -3.97 -13.32 -8.22
N LEU A 232 -4.85 -13.05 -7.26
CA LEU A 232 -6.30 -13.27 -7.37
C LEU A 232 -7.00 -12.42 -8.44
N GLU A 233 -6.68 -11.14 -8.58
CA GLU A 233 -7.18 -10.29 -9.66
C GLU A 233 -6.76 -10.81 -11.05
N GLN A 234 -5.53 -11.32 -11.19
CA GLN A 234 -5.08 -11.96 -12.43
C GLN A 234 -5.79 -13.30 -12.67
N GLN A 235 -5.82 -14.16 -11.66
CA GLN A 235 -6.40 -15.50 -11.74
C GLN A 235 -7.90 -15.45 -12.01
N PHE A 236 -8.60 -14.49 -11.41
CA PHE A 236 -10.05 -14.33 -11.57
C PHE A 236 -10.42 -13.42 -12.74
N GLN A 237 -9.46 -12.72 -13.34
CA GLN A 237 -9.71 -11.71 -14.38
C GLN A 237 -10.73 -10.67 -13.92
N MET A 238 -10.62 -10.27 -12.65
CA MET A 238 -11.50 -9.30 -11.99
C MET A 238 -10.64 -8.31 -11.23
N THR A 239 -11.03 -7.04 -11.22
CA THR A 239 -10.37 -6.02 -10.40
C THR A 239 -10.69 -6.25 -8.91
N ALA A 240 -9.85 -5.73 -8.02
CA ALA A 240 -10.06 -5.84 -6.57
C ALA A 240 -11.42 -5.28 -6.13
N PRO A 241 -11.91 -4.13 -6.65
CA PRO A 241 -13.28 -3.68 -6.38
C PRO A 241 -14.35 -4.71 -6.79
N GLU A 242 -14.25 -5.30 -7.98
CA GLU A 242 -15.20 -6.32 -8.46
C GLU A 242 -15.16 -7.60 -7.60
N ILE A 243 -13.97 -8.01 -7.17
CA ILE A 243 -13.81 -9.15 -6.24
C ILE A 243 -14.47 -8.83 -4.90
N MET A 244 -14.26 -7.63 -4.36
CA MET A 244 -14.85 -7.20 -3.09
C MET A 244 -16.37 -7.07 -3.19
N GLU A 245 -16.90 -6.56 -4.30
CA GLU A 245 -18.33 -6.51 -4.57
C GLU A 245 -18.93 -7.92 -4.68
N MET A 246 -18.27 -8.83 -5.41
CA MET A 246 -18.66 -10.24 -5.46
C MET A 246 -18.69 -10.91 -4.08
N ILE A 247 -17.71 -10.62 -3.22
CA ILE A 247 -17.66 -11.13 -1.83
C ILE A 247 -18.83 -10.55 -1.01
N SER A 248 -19.13 -9.26 -1.19
CA SER A 248 -20.21 -8.56 -0.49
C SER A 248 -21.59 -9.10 -0.89
N ASP A 249 -21.81 -9.34 -2.18
CA ASP A 249 -23.10 -9.80 -2.71
C ASP A 249 -23.40 -11.27 -2.39
N ARG A 250 -22.36 -12.08 -2.17
CA ARG A 250 -22.48 -13.51 -1.94
C ARG A 250 -22.30 -13.85 -0.47
N LYS A 251 -23.44 -14.03 0.24
CA LYS A 251 -23.50 -14.39 1.68
C LYS A 251 -22.48 -15.45 2.13
N ARG A 252 -22.27 -16.52 1.36
CA ARG A 252 -21.31 -17.59 1.72
C ARG A 252 -19.86 -17.11 1.70
N LEU A 253 -19.48 -16.30 0.72
CA LEU A 253 -18.14 -15.70 0.64
C LEU A 253 -17.95 -14.69 1.76
N THR A 254 -18.95 -13.86 2.04
CA THR A 254 -18.90 -12.90 3.15
C THR A 254 -18.64 -13.61 4.50
N VAL A 255 -19.31 -14.74 4.76
CA VAL A 255 -19.12 -15.52 5.99
C VAL A 255 -17.72 -16.13 6.05
N ALA A 256 -17.23 -16.71 4.96
CA ALA A 256 -15.88 -17.28 4.89
C ALA A 256 -14.80 -16.23 5.12
N VAL A 257 -14.89 -15.09 4.43
CA VAL A 257 -13.94 -13.97 4.57
C VAL A 257 -13.97 -13.40 5.99
N ARG A 258 -15.14 -13.25 6.61
CA ARG A 258 -15.23 -12.83 8.02
C ARG A 258 -14.54 -13.80 8.98
N GLY A 259 -14.63 -15.12 8.72
CA GLY A 259 -13.88 -16.15 9.45
C GLY A 259 -12.37 -15.90 9.38
N GLY A 260 -11.82 -15.90 8.16
CA GLY A 260 -10.38 -15.70 7.96
C GLY A 260 -9.87 -14.33 8.45
N VAL A 261 -10.69 -13.26 8.36
CA VAL A 261 -10.33 -11.96 8.94
C VAL A 261 -10.25 -12.04 10.47
N ALA A 262 -11.17 -12.75 11.14
CA ALA A 262 -11.12 -12.94 12.58
C ALA A 262 -9.88 -13.75 13.01
N GLU A 263 -9.55 -14.82 12.29
CA GLU A 263 -8.34 -15.61 12.50
C GLU A 263 -7.06 -14.77 12.32
N HIS A 264 -7.01 -13.95 11.26
CA HIS A 264 -5.90 -13.00 11.04
C HIS A 264 -5.72 -12.04 12.23
N HIS A 265 -6.82 -11.51 12.76
CA HIS A 265 -6.77 -10.64 13.93
C HIS A 265 -6.38 -11.39 15.21
N LEU A 266 -6.85 -12.63 15.40
CA LEU A 266 -6.45 -13.47 16.53
C LEU A 266 -4.95 -13.76 16.50
N ASN A 267 -4.40 -14.11 15.33
CA ASN A 267 -2.97 -14.33 15.14
C ASN A 267 -2.15 -13.10 15.59
N ARG A 268 -2.58 -11.90 15.24
CA ARG A 268 -1.93 -10.65 15.69
C ARG A 268 -2.04 -10.42 17.19
N VAL A 269 -3.14 -10.83 17.82
CA VAL A 269 -3.33 -10.75 19.27
C VAL A 269 -2.39 -11.72 19.98
N LEU A 270 -2.36 -13.00 19.56
CA LEU A 270 -1.48 -14.03 20.10
C LEU A 270 0.01 -13.67 19.93
N SER A 271 0.40 -13.11 18.79
CA SER A 271 1.77 -12.62 18.54
C SER A 271 2.23 -11.51 19.50
N ARG A 272 1.30 -10.81 20.16
CA ARG A 272 1.56 -9.68 21.05
C ARG A 272 1.33 -10.01 22.52
N ASP A 273 0.76 -11.19 22.81
CA ASP A 273 0.47 -11.63 24.16
C ASP A 273 1.76 -12.13 24.82
N LEU A 274 2.16 -11.48 25.91
CA LEU A 274 3.39 -11.81 26.65
C LEU A 274 3.33 -13.18 27.34
N GLN A 275 2.13 -13.75 27.50
CA GLN A 275 1.95 -15.09 28.06
C GLN A 275 2.09 -16.19 26.99
N VAL A 276 2.07 -15.83 25.71
CA VAL A 276 2.23 -16.76 24.59
C VAL A 276 3.70 -16.84 24.19
N ALA A 277 4.30 -18.01 24.35
CA ALA A 277 5.69 -18.26 23.93
C ALA A 277 5.80 -18.52 22.43
N ARG A 278 4.84 -19.26 21.86
CA ARG A 278 4.74 -19.53 20.43
C ARG A 278 3.30 -19.84 20.05
N HIS A 279 2.98 -19.61 18.78
CA HIS A 279 1.70 -19.98 18.18
C HIS A 279 1.93 -20.34 16.71
N GLN A 280 1.07 -21.21 16.18
CA GLN A 280 1.07 -21.64 14.79
C GLN A 280 -0.38 -21.65 14.29
N SER A 281 -0.62 -21.01 13.15
CA SER A 281 -1.89 -21.11 12.43
C SER A 281 -1.91 -22.41 11.60
N LEU A 282 -3.06 -23.06 11.57
CA LEU A 282 -3.31 -24.29 10.83
C LEU A 282 -4.40 -24.01 9.78
N ASP A 283 -4.19 -24.50 8.56
CA ASP A 283 -5.10 -24.31 7.42
C ASP A 283 -5.44 -25.69 6.79
N GLU A 284 -5.66 -26.68 7.65
CA GLU A 284 -6.02 -28.03 7.25
C GLU A 284 -7.47 -28.35 7.64
N ASP A 285 -8.23 -28.87 6.67
CA ASP A 285 -9.64 -29.22 6.85
C ASP A 285 -9.84 -30.16 8.05
N GLY A 286 -10.63 -29.72 9.04
CA GLY A 286 -11.03 -30.51 10.20
C GLY A 286 -10.11 -30.39 11.42
N GLN A 287 -8.99 -29.66 11.31
CA GLN A 287 -8.19 -29.23 12.44
C GLN A 287 -8.77 -27.97 13.09
N HIS A 288 -8.24 -27.63 14.27
CA HIS A 288 -8.47 -26.34 14.91
C HIS A 288 -7.57 -25.26 14.30
N ASP A 289 -7.90 -24.00 14.49
CA ASP A 289 -7.25 -22.90 13.75
C ASP A 289 -5.83 -22.57 14.25
N PHE A 290 -5.54 -22.78 15.54
CA PHE A 290 -4.23 -22.46 16.13
C PHE A 290 -3.72 -23.44 17.18
N ASP A 291 -2.46 -23.86 17.07
CA ASP A 291 -1.69 -24.39 18.19
C ASP A 291 -1.02 -23.25 18.96
N VAL A 292 -1.23 -23.19 20.27
CA VAL A 292 -0.63 -22.18 21.15
C VAL A 292 0.18 -22.87 22.25
N THR A 293 1.36 -22.34 22.56
CA THR A 293 2.15 -22.74 23.73
C THR A 293 2.44 -21.50 24.57
N LEU A 294 2.13 -21.58 25.85
CA LEU A 294 2.36 -20.52 26.83
C LEU A 294 3.79 -20.53 27.37
N VAL A 295 4.18 -19.41 27.96
CA VAL A 295 5.49 -19.25 28.63
C VAL A 295 5.70 -20.20 29.81
N ASP A 296 4.62 -20.65 30.45
CA ASP A 296 4.64 -21.62 31.55
C ASP A 296 4.70 -23.09 31.07
N GLY A 297 4.73 -23.31 29.75
CA GLY A 297 4.82 -24.62 29.11
C GLY A 297 3.47 -25.29 28.81
N ARG A 298 2.34 -24.74 29.24
CA ARG A 298 1.02 -25.25 28.85
C ARG A 298 0.77 -25.05 27.35
N GLY A 299 0.08 -25.99 26.73
CA GLY A 299 -0.30 -25.94 25.32
C GLY A 299 -1.81 -26.01 25.13
N ALA A 300 -2.32 -25.42 24.06
CA ALA A 300 -3.74 -25.40 23.73
C ALA A 300 -3.99 -25.43 22.23
N ARG A 301 -4.97 -26.23 21.84
CA ARG A 301 -5.61 -26.20 20.52
C ARG A 301 -6.76 -25.20 20.56
N VAL A 302 -6.71 -24.18 19.72
CA VAL A 302 -7.63 -23.05 19.77
C VAL A 302 -8.45 -22.96 18.49
N GLU A 303 -9.77 -22.89 18.65
CA GLU A 303 -10.72 -22.62 17.57
C GLU A 303 -11.18 -21.16 17.61
N CYS A 304 -11.07 -20.44 16.50
CA CYS A 304 -11.56 -19.08 16.31
C CYS A 304 -13.01 -19.09 15.82
N LYS A 305 -13.87 -18.30 16.48
CA LYS A 305 -15.26 -18.12 16.06
C LYS A 305 -15.68 -16.66 16.13
N ASN A 306 -16.44 -16.23 15.13
CA ASN A 306 -17.08 -14.91 15.16
C ASN A 306 -18.33 -14.95 16.04
N ALA A 307 -18.45 -13.97 16.94
CA ALA A 307 -19.69 -13.72 17.64
C ALA A 307 -20.77 -13.20 16.68
N SER A 308 -22.02 -13.50 16.99
CA SER A 308 -23.19 -13.01 16.27
C SER A 308 -23.36 -11.50 16.51
N PRO A 309 -23.77 -10.73 15.48
CA PRO A 309 -24.19 -9.34 15.69
C PRO A 309 -25.48 -9.25 16.52
N GLN A 310 -26.27 -10.34 16.58
CA GLN A 310 -27.48 -10.40 17.39
C GLN A 310 -27.19 -11.00 18.76
N ARG A 311 -27.55 -10.26 19.80
CA ARG A 311 -27.50 -10.70 21.20
C ARG A 311 -28.69 -11.62 21.52
N TYR A 312 -28.55 -12.38 22.59
CA TYR A 312 -29.69 -13.04 23.21
C TYR A 312 -30.67 -12.01 23.79
N ALA A 313 -31.90 -12.45 24.09
CA ALA A 313 -32.93 -11.57 24.66
C ALA A 313 -32.54 -10.95 26.01
N ASN A 314 -31.65 -11.61 26.76
CA ASN A 314 -31.10 -11.12 28.02
C ASN A 314 -29.91 -10.16 27.84
N GLY A 315 -29.46 -9.90 26.60
CA GLY A 315 -28.35 -8.99 26.29
C GLY A 315 -27.00 -9.69 26.07
N ASP A 316 -26.89 -10.98 26.37
CA ASP A 316 -25.63 -11.72 26.22
C ASP A 316 -25.18 -11.77 24.76
N ILE A 317 -23.86 -11.72 24.56
CA ILE A 317 -23.29 -11.97 23.24
C ILE A 317 -23.42 -13.47 22.94
N LYS A 318 -23.80 -13.77 21.71
CA LYS A 318 -23.96 -15.13 21.20
C LYS A 318 -22.79 -15.49 20.32
N VAL A 319 -22.15 -16.64 20.54
CA VAL A 319 -21.16 -17.19 19.60
C VAL A 319 -21.64 -18.53 19.06
N GLU A 320 -21.51 -18.72 17.75
CA GLU A 320 -21.91 -19.94 17.06
C GLU A 320 -20.70 -20.87 16.90
N VAL A 321 -20.77 -22.04 17.53
CA VAL A 321 -19.69 -23.04 17.61
C VAL A 321 -20.17 -24.33 16.96
N GLN A 322 -20.40 -24.27 15.65
CA GLN A 322 -20.69 -25.43 14.81
C GLN A 322 -19.99 -25.34 13.46
N LYS A 323 -19.77 -26.49 12.82
CA LYS A 323 -19.17 -26.60 11.49
C LYS A 323 -20.15 -26.10 10.44
N THR A 324 -19.62 -25.49 9.39
CA THR A 324 -20.42 -24.92 8.28
C THR A 324 -21.03 -25.99 7.36
N ARG A 325 -20.51 -27.22 7.39
CA ARG A 325 -21.02 -28.36 6.61
C ARG A 325 -21.47 -29.49 7.53
N ALA A 326 -22.62 -30.09 7.20
CA ALA A 326 -23.08 -31.32 7.82
C ALA A 326 -22.52 -32.53 7.04
N THR A 327 -22.05 -33.54 7.77
CA THR A 327 -21.67 -34.81 7.17
C THR A 327 -22.91 -35.53 6.68
N GLN A 328 -22.90 -35.99 5.41
CA GLN A 328 -24.04 -36.68 4.84
C GLN A 328 -24.33 -37.97 5.63
N GLY A 329 -25.56 -38.12 6.13
CA GLY A 329 -25.99 -39.28 6.90
C GLY A 329 -25.65 -39.25 8.40
N ASP A 330 -24.96 -38.21 8.89
CA ASP A 330 -24.67 -38.03 10.32
C ASP A 330 -25.27 -36.70 10.84
N PRO A 331 -26.42 -36.74 11.54
CA PRO A 331 -27.06 -35.57 12.12
C PRO A 331 -26.18 -34.83 13.16
N ALA A 332 -25.19 -35.50 13.76
CA ALA A 332 -24.30 -34.92 14.75
C ALA A 332 -23.01 -34.34 14.14
N GLY A 333 -22.71 -34.68 12.88
CA GLY A 333 -21.43 -34.36 12.23
C GLY A 333 -21.11 -32.88 12.09
N ARG A 334 -22.15 -32.01 12.16
CA ARG A 334 -21.98 -30.55 12.15
C ARG A 334 -21.51 -29.97 13.48
N PHE A 335 -21.62 -30.70 14.58
CA PHE A 335 -21.24 -30.21 15.91
C PHE A 335 -19.82 -30.65 16.25
N TYR A 336 -19.07 -29.76 16.90
CA TYR A 336 -17.71 -30.08 17.35
C TYR A 336 -17.75 -31.04 18.52
N ARG A 337 -16.79 -31.96 18.57
CA ARG A 337 -16.57 -32.79 19.77
C ARG A 337 -15.93 -31.94 20.86
N ARG A 338 -16.19 -32.31 22.12
CA ARG A 338 -15.59 -31.62 23.27
C ARG A 338 -14.07 -31.75 23.33
N ASP A 339 -13.52 -32.79 22.73
CA ASP A 339 -12.08 -33.09 22.68
C ASP A 339 -11.40 -32.67 21.36
N GLN A 340 -12.12 -32.02 20.44
CA GLN A 340 -11.57 -31.64 19.14
C GLN A 340 -10.57 -30.47 19.26
N PHE A 341 -10.79 -29.56 20.20
CA PHE A 341 -9.90 -28.48 20.60
C PHE A 341 -10.12 -28.15 22.08
N ASP A 342 -9.21 -27.37 22.67
CA ASP A 342 -9.16 -27.13 24.11
C ASP A 342 -9.82 -25.80 24.49
N VAL A 343 -9.76 -24.80 23.61
CA VAL A 343 -10.28 -23.45 23.84
C VAL A 343 -11.01 -22.92 22.61
N VAL A 344 -12.10 -22.18 22.82
CA VAL A 344 -12.69 -21.31 21.80
C VAL A 344 -12.28 -19.86 22.05
N ALA A 345 -11.75 -19.20 21.02
CA ALA A 345 -11.53 -17.77 20.97
C ALA A 345 -12.68 -17.10 20.21
N ALA A 346 -13.54 -16.36 20.92
CA ALA A 346 -14.68 -15.66 20.35
C ALA A 346 -14.29 -14.22 19.96
N CYS A 347 -14.34 -13.90 18.67
CA CYS A 347 -14.17 -12.55 18.15
C CYS A 347 -15.43 -11.71 18.38
N LEU A 348 -15.30 -10.59 19.10
CA LEU A 348 -16.42 -9.73 19.50
C LEU A 348 -16.72 -8.58 18.52
N TYR A 349 -16.05 -8.51 17.38
CA TYR A 349 -16.16 -7.38 16.45
C TYR A 349 -17.58 -7.10 15.97
N ALA A 350 -18.35 -8.13 15.58
CA ALA A 350 -19.70 -7.92 15.06
C ALA A 350 -20.67 -7.24 16.06
N PRO A 351 -20.73 -7.65 17.35
CA PRO A 351 -21.58 -6.99 18.34
C PRO A 351 -20.99 -5.75 19.03
N THR A 352 -19.70 -5.44 18.89
CA THR A 352 -19.05 -4.31 19.60
C THR A 352 -18.37 -3.28 18.70
N GLY A 353 -17.99 -3.64 17.48
CA GLY A 353 -17.14 -2.84 16.59
C GLY A 353 -15.65 -2.93 16.90
N GLU A 354 -15.23 -3.74 17.88
CA GLU A 354 -13.85 -3.84 18.34
C GLU A 354 -13.25 -5.21 18.02
N TRP A 355 -12.02 -5.23 17.49
CA TRP A 355 -11.24 -6.47 17.28
C TRP A 355 -10.70 -7.02 18.60
N ARG A 356 -11.62 -7.45 19.47
CA ARG A 356 -11.35 -8.04 20.78
C ARG A 356 -11.74 -9.51 20.78
N PHE A 357 -11.00 -10.31 21.53
CA PHE A 357 -11.24 -11.74 21.72
C PHE A 357 -11.46 -12.06 23.19
N VAL A 358 -12.34 -13.02 23.45
CA VAL A 358 -12.53 -13.64 24.76
C VAL A 358 -12.49 -15.15 24.60
N TYR A 359 -12.08 -15.85 25.66
CA TYR A 359 -11.66 -17.25 25.59
C TYR A 359 -12.44 -18.12 26.57
N ARG A 360 -12.73 -19.36 26.20
CA ARG A 360 -13.38 -20.33 27.10
C ARG A 360 -12.89 -21.75 26.83
N SER A 361 -12.59 -22.49 27.90
CA SER A 361 -12.29 -23.92 27.81
C SER A 361 -13.49 -24.69 27.26
N THR A 362 -13.26 -25.56 26.29
CA THR A 362 -14.30 -26.46 25.75
C THR A 362 -14.90 -27.40 26.79
N SER A 363 -14.14 -27.70 27.84
CA SER A 363 -14.62 -28.51 28.97
C SER A 363 -15.73 -27.82 29.77
N GLN A 364 -15.81 -26.49 29.73
CA GLN A 364 -16.75 -25.66 30.49
C GLN A 364 -17.87 -25.06 29.62
N MET A 365 -17.94 -25.45 28.35
CA MET A 365 -18.97 -24.99 27.41
C MET A 365 -20.22 -25.87 27.47
N GLU A 366 -21.36 -25.31 27.05
CA GLU A 366 -22.63 -26.02 27.02
C GLU A 366 -22.57 -27.20 26.04
N VAL A 367 -23.15 -28.32 26.45
CA VAL A 367 -23.21 -29.55 25.65
C VAL A 367 -24.51 -29.66 24.86
N HIS A 368 -24.46 -30.33 23.71
CA HIS A 368 -25.65 -30.49 22.88
C HIS A 368 -26.67 -31.43 23.57
N PRO A 369 -27.95 -31.03 23.74
CA PRO A 369 -28.94 -31.81 24.50
C PRO A 369 -29.17 -33.24 23.98
N LYS A 370 -29.01 -33.46 22.68
CA LYS A 370 -29.17 -34.78 22.04
C LYS A 370 -27.85 -35.53 21.80
N PHE A 371 -26.71 -34.86 21.91
CA PHE A 371 -25.39 -35.40 21.57
C PHE A 371 -24.40 -34.98 22.67
N PRO A 372 -24.37 -35.65 23.83
CA PRO A 372 -23.66 -35.17 25.02
C PRO A 372 -22.12 -35.08 24.87
N ASP A 373 -21.57 -35.77 23.87
CA ASP A 373 -20.17 -35.72 23.47
C ASP A 373 -19.84 -34.54 22.52
N ARG A 374 -20.84 -33.70 22.21
CA ARG A 374 -20.73 -32.55 21.32
C ARG A 374 -21.05 -31.26 22.04
N LEU A 375 -20.45 -30.16 21.55
CA LEU A 375 -20.77 -28.81 22.00
C LEU A 375 -22.14 -28.39 21.47
N ALA A 376 -22.88 -27.63 22.27
CA ALA A 376 -24.06 -26.92 21.79
C ALA A 376 -23.64 -25.89 20.73
N PRO A 377 -24.42 -25.72 19.65
CA PRO A 377 -24.04 -24.88 18.53
C PRO A 377 -24.02 -23.40 18.86
N LEU A 378 -24.75 -22.97 19.89
CA LEU A 378 -24.78 -21.58 20.34
C LEU A 378 -24.34 -21.55 21.80
N GLN A 379 -23.51 -20.58 22.13
CA GLN A 379 -22.94 -20.41 23.47
C GLN A 379 -23.15 -18.97 23.92
N HIS A 380 -23.43 -18.81 25.21
CA HIS A 380 -23.51 -17.51 25.87
C HIS A 380 -22.10 -17.02 26.20
N VAL A 381 -21.74 -15.83 25.72
CA VAL A 381 -20.54 -15.12 26.15
C VAL A 381 -20.90 -14.28 27.37
N THR A 382 -20.54 -14.80 28.54
CA THR A 382 -20.78 -14.22 29.87
C THR A 382 -19.46 -13.77 30.50
N ASP A 383 -19.52 -13.27 31.74
CA ASP A 383 -18.34 -12.89 32.52
C ASP A 383 -17.41 -14.07 32.86
N GLU A 384 -17.84 -15.30 32.59
CA GLU A 384 -17.01 -16.49 32.76
C GLU A 384 -16.04 -16.72 31.58
N TRP A 385 -16.15 -15.95 30.50
CA TRP A 385 -15.18 -15.98 29.42
C TRP A 385 -13.97 -15.11 29.77
N SER A 386 -12.78 -15.68 29.65
CA SER A 386 -11.54 -15.03 30.02
C SER A 386 -11.07 -14.02 28.97
N ALA A 387 -10.35 -12.99 29.41
CA ALA A 387 -9.75 -11.99 28.50
C ALA A 387 -8.41 -12.46 27.90
N SER A 388 -7.79 -13.49 28.47
CA SER A 388 -6.56 -14.10 27.99
C SER A 388 -6.77 -15.61 27.77
N ILE A 389 -5.93 -16.20 26.91
CA ILE A 389 -5.91 -17.66 26.73
C ILE A 389 -5.38 -18.37 27.97
N ALA A 390 -4.42 -17.78 28.68
CA ALA A 390 -3.79 -18.42 29.84
C ALA A 390 -4.77 -18.61 31.02
N ASP A 391 -5.74 -17.71 31.14
CA ASP A 391 -6.82 -17.79 32.14
C ASP A 391 -7.98 -18.69 31.69
N ALA A 392 -8.05 -19.06 30.41
CA ALA A 392 -9.06 -19.98 29.88
C ALA A 392 -8.62 -21.45 29.91
N LEU A 393 -7.31 -21.71 30.09
CA LEU A 393 -6.72 -23.02 30.31
C LEU A 393 -6.62 -23.32 31.80
#